data_AF-A0AAD2DTE2-F1
#
_entry.id   AF-A0AAD2DTE2-F1
#
_cell.length_a   1.000
_cell.length_b   1.000
_cell.length_c   1.000
_cell.angle_alpha   90.00
_cell.angle_beta   90.00
_cell.angle_gamma   90.00
#
_symmetry.space_group_name_H-M   'P 1'
#
loop_
_entity.id
_entity.type
_entity.pdbx_description
1 polymer ?
#
loop_
_entity_poly.entity_id
_entity_poly.type
_entity_poly.pdbx_seq_one_letter_code
_entity_poly.pdbx_strand_id
1 'polypeptide(L)'
;MAASLKTLFLVMFCFLSPLVVTGDLDFADQLETLNVPMLQFLGSMRSSMDTVRQVISTMSNFKGKFNDFQLSNALHDCVNLLDLSLHDLNWSLSASHKRVGIFAAFSM
;
A
#
# COMPACT_ATOMS: atom_id res chain seq x y z
N MET A 1 9.28 -13.79 -28.45
CA MET A 1 8.30 -12.76 -28.03
C MET A 1 8.18 -12.63 -26.51
N ALA A 2 8.21 -13.72 -25.73
CA ALA A 2 8.11 -13.66 -24.26
C ALA A 2 9.35 -13.07 -23.54
N ALA A 3 10.56 -13.31 -24.05
CA ALA A 3 11.79 -12.83 -23.43
C ALA A 3 11.89 -11.29 -23.45
N SER A 4 11.55 -10.67 -24.59
CA SER A 4 11.58 -9.21 -24.77
C SER A 4 10.59 -8.47 -23.88
N LEU A 5 9.42 -9.07 -23.60
CA LEU A 5 8.40 -8.51 -22.70
C LEU A 5 8.87 -8.51 -21.24
N LYS A 6 9.54 -9.60 -20.82
CA LYS A 6 10.06 -9.76 -19.46
C LYS A 6 11.20 -8.77 -19.15
N THR A 7 12.03 -8.49 -20.15
CA THR A 7 13.08 -7.46 -20.06
C THR A 7 12.48 -6.06 -19.90
N LEU A 8 11.42 -5.74 -20.65
CA LEU A 8 10.76 -4.44 -20.58
C LEU A 8 10.09 -4.19 -19.22
N PHE A 9 9.51 -5.23 -18.62
CA PHE A 9 8.89 -5.17 -17.30
C PHE A 9 9.92 -4.91 -16.18
N LEU A 10 11.09 -5.56 -16.24
CA LEU A 10 12.20 -5.33 -15.30
C LEU A 10 12.74 -3.91 -15.41
N VAL A 11 12.89 -3.41 -16.63
CA VAL A 11 13.39 -2.05 -16.89
C VAL A 11 12.44 -1.01 -16.31
N MET A 12 11.12 -1.16 -16.51
CA MET A 12 10.11 -0.28 -15.90
C MET A 12 10.12 -0.34 -14.37
N PHE A 13 10.27 -1.52 -13.77
CA PHE A 13 10.36 -1.68 -12.31
C PHE A 13 11.61 -1.01 -11.71
N CYS A 14 12.74 -1.05 -12.45
CA CYS A 14 13.97 -0.35 -12.08
C CYS A 14 13.84 1.19 -12.17
N PHE A 15 13.08 1.72 -13.13
CA PHE A 15 12.88 3.16 -13.28
C PHE A 15 11.80 3.73 -12.34
N LEU A 16 10.89 2.90 -11.85
CA LEU A 16 9.86 3.27 -10.86
C LEU A 16 10.37 3.18 -9.41
N SER A 17 11.53 2.56 -9.20
CA SER A 17 12.17 2.50 -7.88
C SER A 17 13.06 3.72 -7.68
N PRO A 18 12.84 4.57 -6.67
CA PRO A 18 13.84 5.56 -6.30
C PRO A 18 15.11 4.80 -5.88
N LEU A 19 16.20 5.13 -6.57
CA LEU A 19 17.58 4.71 -6.37
C LEU A 19 17.89 4.47 -4.89
N VAL A 20 18.08 3.21 -4.49
CA VAL A 20 18.77 2.88 -3.23
C VAL A 20 20.23 3.31 -3.43
N VAL A 21 20.51 4.54 -2.99
CA VAL A 21 21.87 5.06 -2.86
C VAL A 21 22.55 4.28 -1.73
N THR A 22 23.54 3.48 -2.09
CA THR A 22 24.53 2.96 -1.15
C THR A 22 25.44 4.12 -0.74
N GLY A 23 25.10 4.76 0.38
CA GLY A 23 25.91 5.78 1.04
C GLY A 23 26.06 5.43 2.51
N ASP A 24 27.28 5.14 2.92
CA ASP A 24 27.72 4.93 4.29
C ASP A 24 27.55 6.22 5.11
N LEU A 25 26.42 6.40 5.80
CA LEU A 25 26.17 7.52 6.72
C LEU A 25 25.18 7.07 7.82
N ASP A 26 25.66 7.01 9.06
CA ASP A 26 24.92 7.05 10.34
C ASP A 26 23.44 6.63 10.31
N PHE A 27 23.21 5.32 10.41
CA PHE A 27 21.87 4.72 10.54
C PHE A 27 21.21 4.93 11.91
N ALA A 28 21.84 5.67 12.83
CA ALA A 28 21.32 5.89 14.18
C ALA A 28 20.41 7.13 14.29
N ASP A 29 20.59 8.15 13.44
CA ASP A 29 19.89 9.46 13.58
C ASP A 29 18.70 9.66 12.62
N GLN A 30 18.36 8.67 11.78
CA GLN A 30 17.21 8.74 10.85
C GLN A 30 15.93 8.05 11.36
N LEU A 31 15.84 7.74 12.66
CA LEU A 31 14.58 7.23 13.24
C LEU A 31 13.52 8.33 13.43
N GLU A 32 13.80 9.57 13.02
CA GLU A 32 12.86 10.69 12.89
C GLU A 32 12.02 10.64 11.59
N THR A 33 11.56 9.46 11.14
CA THR A 33 11.00 9.31 9.79
C THR A 33 9.49 9.56 9.64
N LEU A 34 8.82 10.16 10.63
CA LEU A 34 7.46 10.71 10.48
C LEU A 34 7.31 12.01 11.26
N ASN A 35 6.76 13.05 10.62
CA ASN A 35 6.37 14.31 11.28
C ASN A 35 5.21 14.15 12.28
N VAL A 36 4.72 12.92 12.49
CA VAL A 36 3.59 12.58 13.36
C VAL A 36 3.94 11.38 14.23
N PRO A 37 3.38 11.28 15.45
CA PRO A 37 3.57 10.11 16.29
C PRO A 37 3.13 8.83 15.59
N MET A 38 3.93 7.77 15.75
CA MET A 38 3.70 6.50 15.08
C MET A 38 2.32 5.87 15.40
N LEU A 39 1.82 6.05 16.62
CA LEU A 39 0.46 5.62 16.99
C LEU A 39 -0.63 6.36 16.21
N GLN A 40 -0.46 7.67 15.97
CA GLN A 40 -1.39 8.46 15.17
C GLN A 40 -1.34 8.04 13.71
N PHE A 41 -0.15 7.77 13.17
CA PHE A 41 0.01 7.24 11.82
C PHE A 41 -0.69 5.89 11.65
N LEU A 42 -0.47 4.94 12.57
CA LEU A 42 -1.14 3.63 12.55
C LEU A 42 -2.67 3.77 12.67
N GLY A 43 -3.15 4.73 13.48
CA GLY A 43 -4.57 5.07 13.59
C GLY A 43 -5.15 5.56 12.25
N SER A 44 -4.47 6.51 11.59
CA SER A 44 -4.86 7.00 10.27
C SER A 44 -4.85 5.91 9.20
N MET A 45 -3.86 5.02 9.21
CA MET A 45 -3.83 3.88 8.29
C MET A 45 -5.06 2.97 8.48
N ARG A 46 -5.41 2.63 9.73
CA ARG A 46 -6.61 1.82 10.02
C ARG A 46 -7.89 2.52 9.55
N SER A 47 -8.03 3.81 9.84
CA SER A 47 -9.18 4.61 9.40
C SER A 47 -9.30 4.67 7.86
N SER A 48 -8.17 4.77 7.16
CA SER A 48 -8.13 4.71 5.70
C SER A 48 -8.60 3.35 5.18
N MET A 49 -8.11 2.26 5.77
CA MET A 49 -8.56 0.90 5.41
C MET A 49 -10.06 0.72 5.64
N ASP A 50 -10.61 1.23 6.74
CA ASP A 50 -12.06 1.15 7.01
C ASP A 50 -12.88 1.93 5.97
N THR A 51 -12.38 3.10 5.56
CA THR A 51 -13.00 3.90 4.49
C THR A 51 -12.98 3.15 3.16
N VAL A 52 -11.85 2.55 2.79
CA VAL A 52 -11.74 1.75 1.56
C VAL A 52 -12.69 0.55 1.57
N ARG A 53 -12.82 -0.16 2.71
CA ARG A 53 -13.83 -1.24 2.87
C ARG A 53 -15.26 -0.73 2.65
N GLN A 54 -15.59 0.45 3.16
CA GLN A 54 -16.89 1.06 2.95
C GLN A 54 -17.14 1.38 1.48
N VAL A 55 -16.14 1.88 0.75
CA VAL A 55 -16.24 2.14 -0.69
C VAL A 55 -16.45 0.83 -1.45
N ILE A 56 -15.68 -0.23 -1.15
CA ILE A 56 -15.87 -1.56 -1.76
C ILE A 56 -17.30 -2.07 -1.54
N SER A 57 -17.82 -1.97 -0.31
CA SER A 57 -19.20 -2.37 0.01
C SER A 57 -20.22 -1.57 -0.80
N THR A 58 -20.01 -0.25 -0.89
CA THR A 58 -20.85 0.66 -1.67
C THR A 58 -20.84 0.30 -3.15
N MET A 59 -19.67 0.08 -3.75
CA MET A 59 -19.53 -0.30 -5.16
C MET A 59 -20.15 -1.69 -5.43
N SER A 60 -19.98 -2.63 -4.50
CA SER A 60 -20.54 -3.98 -4.61
C SER A 60 -22.08 -3.98 -4.64
N ASN A 61 -22.74 -3.00 -4.01
CA ASN A 61 -24.21 -2.86 -4.07
C ASN A 61 -24.77 -2.57 -5.47
N PHE A 62 -23.90 -2.21 -6.41
CA PHE A 62 -24.27 -1.97 -7.80
C PHE A 62 -24.01 -3.17 -8.72
N LYS A 63 -23.42 -4.25 -8.20
CA LYS A 63 -23.17 -5.48 -8.97
C LYS A 63 -24.49 -6.03 -9.53
N GLY A 64 -24.54 -6.25 -10.84
CA GLY A 64 -25.71 -6.77 -11.54
C GLY A 64 -26.88 -5.79 -11.68
N LYS A 65 -26.73 -4.53 -11.26
CA LYS A 65 -27.75 -3.47 -11.47
C LYS A 65 -27.63 -2.77 -12.83
N PHE A 66 -26.49 -2.92 -13.49
CA PHE A 66 -26.23 -2.33 -14.79
C PHE A 66 -26.28 -3.41 -15.87
N ASN A 67 -26.91 -3.11 -17.00
CA ASN A 67 -26.94 -3.96 -18.19
C ASN A 67 -25.80 -3.65 -19.18
N ASP A 68 -24.88 -2.77 -18.77
CA ASP A 68 -23.70 -2.37 -19.53
C ASP A 68 -22.48 -3.16 -19.05
N PHE A 69 -21.92 -3.97 -19.95
CA PHE A 69 -20.76 -4.81 -19.68
C PHE A 69 -19.48 -3.99 -19.44
N GLN A 70 -19.30 -2.84 -20.09
CA GLN A 70 -18.14 -1.98 -19.86
C GLN A 70 -18.21 -1.35 -18.48
N LEU A 71 -19.38 -0.86 -18.08
CA LEU A 71 -19.59 -0.30 -16.74
C LEU A 71 -19.42 -1.37 -15.65
N SER A 72 -19.97 -2.57 -15.88
CA SER A 72 -19.83 -3.69 -14.93
C SER A 72 -18.36 -4.12 -14.77
N ASN A 73 -17.59 -4.18 -15.85
CA ASN A 73 -16.16 -4.49 -15.79
C ASN A 73 -15.38 -3.37 -15.10
N ALA A 74 -15.59 -2.11 -15.46
CA ALA A 74 -14.91 -0.98 -14.83
C ALA A 74 -15.18 -0.93 -13.31
N LEU A 75 -16.42 -1.20 -12.90
CA LEU A 75 -16.77 -1.28 -11.47
C LEU A 75 -16.06 -2.46 -10.79
N HIS A 76 -16.00 -3.63 -11.44
CA HIS A 76 -15.29 -4.79 -10.92
C HIS A 76 -13.78 -4.52 -10.78
N ASP A 77 -13.18 -3.89 -11.79
CA ASP A 77 -11.77 -3.50 -11.79
C ASP A 77 -11.45 -2.52 -10.66
N CYS A 78 -12.32 -1.52 -10.44
CA CYS A 78 -12.17 -0.61 -9.30
C CYS A 78 -12.24 -1.33 -7.96
N VAL A 79 -13.19 -2.26 -7.78
CA VAL A 79 -13.29 -3.06 -6.56
C VAL A 79 -12.02 -3.89 -6.33
N ASN A 80 -11.49 -4.52 -7.39
CA ASN A 80 -10.25 -5.29 -7.30
C ASN A 80 -9.05 -4.42 -6.93
N LEU A 81 -8.94 -3.21 -7.49
CA LEU A 81 -7.86 -2.27 -7.13
C LEU A 81 -7.95 -1.80 -5.67
N LEU A 82 -9.17 -1.57 -5.18
CA LEU A 82 -9.38 -1.20 -3.78
C LEU A 82 -9.04 -2.36 -2.82
N ASP A 83 -9.37 -3.59 -3.19
CA ASP A 83 -9.00 -4.78 -2.42
C ASP A 83 -7.48 -4.99 -2.36
N LEU A 84 -6.79 -4.82 -3.50
CA LEU A 84 -5.33 -4.80 -3.55
C LEU A 84 -4.74 -3.71 -2.63
N SER A 85 -5.33 -2.51 -2.65
CA SER A 85 -4.89 -1.39 -1.79
C SER A 85 -5.04 -1.72 -0.31
N LEU A 86 -6.08 -2.46 0.10
CA LEU A 86 -6.22 -2.94 1.48
C LEU A 86 -5.12 -3.92 1.87
N HIS A 87 -4.73 -4.82 0.95
CA HIS A 87 -3.63 -5.75 1.18
C HIS A 87 -2.31 -5.00 1.41
N ASP A 88 -1.99 -4.04 0.54
CA ASP A 88 -0.77 -3.24 0.62
C ASP A 88 -0.73 -2.36 1.88
N LEU A 89 -1.87 -1.75 2.26
CA LEU A 89 -2.01 -1.01 3.50
C LEU A 89 -1.83 -1.91 4.73
N ASN A 90 -2.38 -3.14 4.70
CA ASN A 90 -2.21 -4.10 5.79
C ASN A 90 -0.77 -4.56 5.95
N TRP A 91 -0.06 -4.80 4.83
CA TRP A 91 1.37 -5.08 4.83
C TRP A 91 2.16 -3.93 5.44
N SER A 92 1.87 -2.70 4.99
CA SER A 92 2.51 -1.47 5.47
C SER A 92 2.26 -1.25 6.97
N LEU A 93 1.05 -1.53 7.45
CA LEU A 93 0.68 -1.46 8.87
C LEU A 93 1.46 -2.49 9.68
N SER A 94 1.60 -3.71 9.18
CA SER A 94 2.35 -4.79 9.84
C SER A 94 3.83 -4.46 9.96
N ALA A 95 4.44 -3.95 8.89
CA ALA A 95 5.83 -3.47 8.90
C ALA A 95 6.02 -2.31 9.88
N SER A 96 5.07 -1.37 9.89
CA SER A 96 5.05 -0.22 10.79
C SER A 96 4.92 -0.63 12.26
N HIS A 97 4.02 -1.56 12.58
CA HIS A 97 3.83 -2.06 13.94
C HIS A 97 5.07 -2.79 14.48
N LYS A 98 5.78 -3.56 13.65
CA LYS A 98 7.04 -4.18 14.03
C LYS A 98 8.09 -3.16 14.47
N ARG A 99 8.13 -1.98 13.83
CA ARG A 99 9.03 -0.88 14.25
C ARG A 99 8.66 -0.28 15.60
N VAL A 100 7.37 -0.18 15.94
CA VAL A 100 6.92 0.25 17.28
C VAL A 100 7.36 -0.75 18.36
N GLY A 101 7.19 -2.05 18.10
CA GLY A 101 7.59 -3.10 19.05
C GLY A 101 9.11 -3.14 19.29
N ILE A 102 9.91 -2.92 18.24
CA ILE A 102 11.37 -2.80 18.35
C ILE A 102 11.76 -1.55 19.14
N PHE A 103 11.14 -0.39 18.87
CA PHE A 103 11.42 0.85 19.62
C PHE A 103 11.09 0.72 21.11
N ALA A 104 9.98 0.05 21.45
CA ALA A 104 9.60 -0.23 22.84
C ALA A 104 10.59 -1.17 23.55
N ALA A 105 11.19 -2.13 22.82
CA ALA A 105 12.19 -3.04 23.37
C ALA A 105 13.58 -2.40 23.57
N PHE A 106 13.91 -1.33 22.85
CA PHE A 106 15.15 -0.56 23.04
C PHE A 106 15.02 0.56 24.08
N SER A 107 13.80 0.90 24.51
CA SER A 107 13.54 1.95 25.50
C SER A 107 13.42 1.43 26.95
N MET A 108 13.83 0.19 27.21
CA MET A 108 13.70 -0.49 28.50
C MET A 108 15.04 -1.04 29.00
#